data_AF-A0A3S7GV77-F1
#
_entry.id   AF-A0A3S7GV77-F1
#
_cell.length_a   1.000
_cell.length_b   1.000
_cell.length_c   1.000
_cell.angle_alpha   90.00
_cell.angle_beta   90.00
_cell.angle_gamma   90.00
#
_symmetry.space_group_name_H-M   'P 1'
#
loop_
_entity.id
_entity.type
_entity.pdbx_description
1 polymer ?
#
loop_
_entity_poly.entity_id
_entity_poly.type
_entity_poly.pdbx_seq_one_letter_code
_entity_poly.pdbx_strand_id
1 'polypeptide(L)'
;MTYEQEDDFKLLKRRILGIGFVLPEGQVFTFHDLNRRANVQCSKAVQQNVGRWFAYFVKNAPSVPFIIIGKNTNGHLVYMKVGPNPLQDSNPSKGGVR
;
A
#
# COMPACT_ATOMS: atom_id res chain seq x y z
N MET A 1 -0.92 5.92 -20.51
CA MET A 1 -1.38 4.59 -20.06
C MET A 1 -2.37 4.12 -21.11
N THR A 2 -2.24 2.90 -21.62
CA THR A 2 -3.26 2.35 -22.55
C THR A 2 -4.53 2.00 -21.76
N TYR A 3 -5.66 1.79 -22.45
CA TYR A 3 -6.91 1.37 -21.81
C TYR A 3 -6.75 0.07 -21.00
N GLU A 4 -6.07 -0.94 -21.57
CA GLU A 4 -5.79 -2.21 -20.89
C GLU A 4 -4.95 -2.02 -19.61
N GLN A 5 -3.95 -1.14 -19.65
CA GLN A 5 -3.14 -0.82 -18.47
C GLN A 5 -3.94 -0.10 -17.38
N GLU A 6 -4.95 0.69 -17.77
CA GLU A 6 -5.83 1.38 -16.82
C GLU A 6 -6.77 0.40 -16.11
N ASP A 7 -7.32 -0.57 -16.84
CA ASP A 7 -8.17 -1.61 -16.27
C ASP A 7 -7.38 -2.55 -15.36
N ASP A 8 -6.18 -2.96 -15.76
CA ASP A 8 -5.26 -3.71 -14.91
C ASP A 8 -4.91 -2.93 -13.64
N PHE A 9 -4.65 -1.63 -13.76
CA PHE A 9 -4.36 -0.77 -12.61
C PHE A 9 -5.54 -0.74 -11.64
N LYS A 10 -6.77 -0.53 -12.14
CA LYS A 10 -8.00 -0.52 -11.34
C LYS A 10 -8.24 -1.87 -10.67
N LEU A 11 -8.04 -2.97 -11.40
CA LEU A 11 -8.24 -4.34 -10.90
C LEU A 11 -7.24 -4.66 -9.78
N LEU A 12 -5.95 -4.46 -10.02
CA LEU A 12 -4.92 -4.71 -9.01
C LEU A 12 -5.11 -3.81 -7.78
N LYS A 13 -5.40 -2.52 -7.98
CA LYS A 13 -5.72 -1.58 -6.90
C LYS A 13 -6.90 -2.05 -6.04
N ARG A 14 -7.99 -2.56 -6.64
CA ARG A 14 -9.14 -3.06 -5.87
C ARG A 14 -8.78 -4.32 -5.06
N ARG A 15 -8.06 -5.27 -5.68
CA ARG A 15 -7.63 -6.51 -5.02
C ARG A 15 -6.70 -6.26 -3.84
N ILE A 16 -5.66 -5.42 -4.02
CA ILE A 16 -4.71 -5.13 -2.94
C ILE A 16 -5.36 -4.42 -1.75
N LEU A 17 -6.32 -3.52 -1.98
CA LEU A 17 -7.09 -2.91 -0.90
C LEU A 17 -7.96 -3.95 -0.20
N GLY A 18 -8.71 -4.76 -0.96
CA GLY A 18 -9.55 -5.82 -0.38
C GLY A 18 -8.74 -6.75 0.55
N ILE A 19 -7.54 -7.14 0.14
CA ILE A 19 -6.64 -7.98 0.95
C ILE A 19 -6.08 -7.20 2.15
N GLY A 20 -5.61 -5.96 1.94
CA GLY A 20 -4.99 -5.16 2.99
C GLY A 20 -5.95 -4.83 4.13
N PHE A 21 -7.21 -4.49 3.82
CA PHE A 21 -8.20 -4.09 4.82
C PHE A 21 -8.64 -5.24 5.74
N VAL A 22 -8.59 -6.49 5.26
CA VAL A 22 -8.94 -7.68 6.05
C VAL A 22 -7.76 -8.27 6.84
N LEU A 23 -6.57 -7.68 6.76
CA LEU A 23 -5.46 -8.11 7.60
C LEU A 23 -5.79 -7.86 9.08
N PRO A 24 -5.39 -8.76 10.00
CA PRO A 24 -5.43 -8.49 11.43
C PRO A 24 -4.57 -7.26 11.80
N GLU A 25 -5.02 -6.54 12.82
CA GLU A 25 -4.25 -5.45 13.41
C GLU A 25 -2.90 -5.93 13.94
N GLY A 26 -1.87 -5.08 13.81
CA GLY A 26 -0.49 -5.43 14.10
C GLY A 26 0.21 -6.21 12.98
N GLN A 27 -0.51 -6.67 11.95
CA GLN A 27 0.15 -7.39 10.86
C GLN A 27 1.06 -6.47 10.04
N VAL A 28 2.33 -6.87 9.96
CA VAL A 28 3.36 -6.25 9.12
C VAL A 28 3.33 -6.87 7.72
N PHE A 29 3.41 -6.04 6.69
CA PHE A 29 3.38 -6.48 5.30
C PHE A 29 4.12 -5.51 4.37
N THR A 30 4.46 -5.99 3.18
CA THR A 30 4.93 -5.17 2.06
C THR A 30 3.89 -5.12 0.94
N PHE A 31 4.03 -4.17 0.02
CA PHE A 31 3.20 -4.17 -1.20
C PHE A 31 3.36 -5.48 -1.99
N HIS A 32 4.57 -6.07 -1.99
CA HIS A 32 4.85 -7.33 -2.68
C HIS A 32 4.02 -8.49 -2.13
N ASP A 33 3.80 -8.54 -0.81
CA ASP A 33 2.97 -9.57 -0.18
C ASP A 33 1.51 -9.46 -0.64
N LEU A 34 0.98 -8.23 -0.70
CA LEU A 34 -0.36 -7.98 -1.23
C LEU A 34 -0.47 -8.31 -2.71
N ASN A 35 0.53 -7.90 -3.52
CA ASN A 35 0.57 -8.13 -4.96
C ASN A 35 0.61 -9.64 -5.29
N ARG A 36 1.41 -10.42 -4.55
CA ARG A 36 1.46 -11.89 -4.69
C ARG A 36 0.11 -12.53 -4.37
N ARG A 37 -0.58 -12.08 -3.31
CA ARG A 37 -1.92 -12.57 -2.94
C ARG A 37 -3.01 -12.13 -3.92
N ALA A 38 -2.88 -10.94 -4.51
CA ALA A 38 -3.82 -10.42 -5.49
C ALA A 38 -3.83 -11.24 -6.79
N ASN A 39 -2.67 -11.81 -7.16
CA ASN A 39 -2.48 -12.71 -8.29
C ASN A 39 -3.11 -12.18 -9.60
N VAL A 40 -3.03 -10.88 -9.83
CA VAL A 40 -3.50 -10.24 -11.07
C VAL A 40 -2.39 -10.30 -12.11
N GLN A 41 -2.65 -10.94 -13.24
CA GLN A 41 -1.75 -10.93 -14.38
C GLN A 41 -1.76 -9.54 -15.02
N CYS A 42 -0.68 -8.79 -14.85
CA CYS A 42 -0.52 -7.45 -15.41
C CYS A 42 0.96 -7.12 -15.59
N SER A 43 1.23 -6.11 -16.41
CA SER A 43 2.60 -5.67 -16.67
C SER A 43 3.33 -5.18 -15.40
N LYS A 44 4.67 -5.31 -15.38
CA LYS A 44 5.51 -4.77 -14.31
C LYS A 44 5.30 -3.26 -14.09
N ALA A 45 5.03 -2.51 -15.17
CA ALA A 45 4.75 -1.08 -15.08
C ALA A 45 3.46 -0.79 -14.30
N VAL A 46 2.40 -1.59 -14.51
CA VAL A 46 1.15 -1.47 -13.73
C VAL A 46 1.41 -1.79 -12.26
N GLN A 47 2.12 -2.89 -11.96
CA GLN A 47 2.46 -3.26 -10.59
C GLN A 47 3.23 -2.14 -9.87
N GLN A 48 4.22 -1.53 -10.52
CA GLN A 48 4.98 -0.40 -9.98
C GLN A 48 4.11 0.84 -9.76
N ASN A 49 3.22 1.15 -10.69
CA ASN A 49 2.31 2.30 -10.56
C ASN A 49 1.31 2.11 -9.42
N VAL A 50 0.75 0.90 -9.25
CA VAL A 50 -0.12 0.62 -8.10
C VAL A 50 0.67 0.66 -6.79
N GLY A 51 1.91 0.17 -6.77
CA GLY A 51 2.79 0.28 -5.60
C GLY A 51 3.09 1.73 -5.20
N ARG A 52 3.40 2.60 -6.17
CA ARG A 52 3.58 4.05 -5.95
C ARG A 52 2.30 4.71 -5.45
N TRP A 53 1.17 4.38 -6.07
CA TRP A 53 -0.14 4.87 -5.64
C TRP A 53 -0.45 4.44 -4.21
N PHE A 54 -0.18 3.18 -3.84
CA PHE A 54 -0.44 2.66 -2.50
C PHE A 54 0.41 3.38 -1.44
N ALA A 55 1.71 3.59 -1.71
CA ALA A 55 2.58 4.36 -0.81
C ALA A 55 2.07 5.81 -0.62
N TYR A 56 1.64 6.46 -1.70
CA TYR A 56 1.06 7.79 -1.65
C TYR A 56 -0.26 7.82 -0.87
N PHE A 57 -1.14 6.83 -1.09
CA PHE A 57 -2.41 6.65 -0.40
C PHE A 57 -2.18 6.51 1.11
N VAL A 58 -1.28 5.62 1.54
CA VAL A 58 -0.98 5.41 2.97
C VAL A 58 -0.41 6.69 3.62
N LYS A 59 0.45 7.42 2.91
CA LYS A 59 1.08 8.63 3.44
C LYS A 59 0.09 9.80 3.59
N ASN A 60 -0.75 10.03 2.58
CA ASN A 60 -1.51 11.28 2.44
C ASN A 60 -3.00 11.15 2.74
N ALA A 61 -3.60 9.96 2.61
CA ALA A 61 -5.02 9.82 2.90
C ALA A 61 -5.27 9.89 4.42
N PRO A 62 -6.24 10.69 4.87
CA PRO A 62 -6.63 10.71 6.27
C PRO A 62 -7.26 9.37 6.67
N SER A 63 -7.04 8.97 7.93
CA SER A 63 -7.74 7.86 8.58
C SER A 63 -7.68 6.50 7.89
N VAL A 64 -6.62 6.22 7.13
CA VAL A 64 -6.37 4.89 6.58
C VAL A 64 -5.82 3.95 7.67
N PRO A 65 -6.23 2.66 7.71
CA PRO A 65 -5.81 1.71 8.72
C PRO A 65 -4.41 1.13 8.43
N PHE A 66 -3.52 1.93 7.84
CA PHE A 66 -2.17 1.53 7.46
C PHE A 66 -1.19 2.62 7.84
N ILE A 67 -0.03 2.22 8.34
CA ILE A 67 1.10 3.12 8.55
C ILE A 67 2.35 2.56 7.88
N ILE A 68 3.27 3.45 7.48
CA ILE A 68 4.61 3.08 7.03
C ILE A 68 5.49 2.98 8.28
N ILE A 69 6.11 1.82 8.49
CA ILE A 69 7.00 1.58 9.64
C ILE A 69 8.48 1.56 9.26
N GLY A 70 8.81 1.66 7.97
CA GLY A 70 10.18 1.78 7.49
C GLY A 70 10.40 1.13 6.12
N LYS A 71 11.62 0.67 5.90
CA LYS A 71 12.02 -0.12 4.72
C LYS A 71 12.70 -1.41 5.18
N ASN A 72 12.52 -2.49 4.43
CA ASN A 72 13.26 -3.73 4.67
C ASN A 72 14.66 -3.66 4.05
N THR A 73 15.45 -4.72 4.22
CA THR A 73 16.82 -4.85 3.69
C THR A 73 16.91 -4.73 2.16
N ASN A 74 15.82 -4.99 1.45
CA ASN A 74 15.71 -4.85 -0.01
C ASN A 74 15.21 -3.45 -0.44
N GLY A 75 15.07 -2.51 0.50
CA GLY A 75 14.59 -1.15 0.24
C GLY A 75 13.09 -1.02 -0.01
N HIS A 76 12.31 -2.09 0.13
CA HIS A 76 10.85 -2.06 -0.01
C HIS A 76 10.23 -1.42 1.23
N LEU A 77 9.23 -0.56 1.02
CA LEU A 77 8.43 -0.01 2.12
C LEU A 77 7.72 -1.14 2.87
N VAL A 78 7.79 -1.05 4.19
CA VAL A 78 7.13 -1.95 5.13
C VAL A 78 5.99 -1.19 5.79
N TYR A 79 4.84 -1.83 5.82
CA TYR A 79 3.59 -1.29 6.35
C TYR A 79 3.13 -2.12 7.53
N MET A 80 2.31 -1.53 8.40
CA MET A 80 1.58 -2.24 9.43
C MET A 80 0.10 -1.92 9.35
N LYS A 81 -0.75 -2.94 9.46
CA LYS A 81 -2.19 -2.78 9.66
C LYS A 81 -2.43 -2.28 11.07
N VAL A 82 -3.08 -1.13 11.19
CA VAL A 82 -3.50 -0.56 12.47
C VAL A 82 -5.02 -0.59 12.56
N GLY A 83 -5.59 -0.39 13.75
CA GLY A 83 -7.04 -0.22 13.92
C GLY A 83 -7.58 1.00 13.18
N PRO A 84 -8.89 1.31 13.30
CA PRO A 84 -9.45 2.55 12.76
C PRO A 84 -8.62 3.71 13.30
N ASN A 85 -7.81 4.30 12.41
CA ASN A 85 -6.81 5.27 12.79
C ASN A 85 -7.56 6.52 13.29
N PRO A 86 -7.62 6.77 14.61
CA PRO A 86 -8.22 7.98 15.11
C PRO A 86 -7.34 9.12 14.60
N LEU A 87 -7.98 10.15 14.08
CA LEU A 87 -7.34 11.34 13.54
C LEU A 87 -6.05 11.72 14.29
N GLN A 88 -4.97 11.89 13.52
CA GLN A 88 -3.81 12.70 13.88
C GLN A 88 -3.07 12.36 15.18
N ASP A 89 -2.66 11.11 15.39
CA ASP A 89 -1.43 10.95 16.14
C ASP A 89 -0.28 11.41 15.26
N SER A 90 0.41 12.44 15.76
CA SER A 90 1.58 13.10 15.19
C SER A 90 2.71 12.10 14.99
N ASN A 91 2.58 11.22 14.00
CA ASN A 91 3.58 10.23 13.67
C ASN A 91 4.63 10.91 12.80
N PRO A 92 5.87 11.11 13.28
CA PRO A 92 6.95 11.69 12.48
C PRO A 92 7.26 10.84 11.23
N SER A 93 6.82 9.57 11.18
CA SER A 93 6.89 8.71 9.98
C SER A 93 6.10 9.20 8.77
N LYS A 94 5.25 10.23 8.88
CA LYS A 94 4.63 10.91 7.71
C LYS A 94 5.54 11.99 7.09
N GLY A 95 6.56 12.44 7.82
CA GLY A 95 7.53 13.44 7.38
C GLY A 95 8.88 12.82 7.10
N GLY A 96 9.14 12.48 5.83
CA GLY A 96 10.51 12.50 5.36
C GLY A 96 10.94 13.97 5.31
N VAL A 97 11.67 14.44 6.33
CA VAL A 97 12.44 15.69 6.26
C VAL A 97 13.79 15.47 6.95
N ARG A 98 14.82 15.51 6.09
CA ARG A 98 16.27 15.49 6.32
C ARG A 98 16.91 14.15 6.66
#